data_AF-A0A380EK10-F1
#
_entry.id   AF-A0A380EK10-F1
#
_cell.length_a   1.000
_cell.length_b   1.000
_cell.length_c   1.000
_cell.angle_alpha   90.00
_cell.angle_beta   90.00
_cell.angle_gamma   90.00
#
_symmetry.space_group_name_H-M   'P 1'
#
loop_
_entity.id
_entity.type
_entity.pdbx_description
1 polymer ?
#
loop_
_entity_poly.entity_id
_entity_poly.type
_entity_poly.pdbx_seq_one_letter_code
_entity_poly.pdbx_strand_id
1 'polypeptide(L)'
;MDASTSLLYGLYSYTYSAGLTIGTVVSQKIKNEGQPAVDAWLETLKKGGSVSPVELANIAGVDITTEQPLKSTIQYISDLVDEVEKLTDEIEQANN
;
A
#
# COMPACT_ATOMS: atom_id res chain seq x y z
N MET A 1 -3.46 31.03 11.12
CA MET A 1 -3.11 29.61 10.89
C MET A 1 -2.06 29.27 11.92
N ASP A 2 -2.38 28.45 12.92
CA ASP A 2 -1.42 28.10 13.95
C ASP A 2 -0.40 27.08 13.45
N ALA A 3 0.74 27.00 14.14
CA ALA A 3 1.82 26.08 13.77
C ALA A 3 1.38 24.60 13.80
N SER A 4 0.39 24.23 14.63
CA SER A 4 -0.17 22.87 14.68
C SER A 4 -0.89 22.47 13.41
N THR A 5 -1.61 23.39 12.76
CA THR A 5 -2.33 23.12 11.51
C THR A 5 -1.34 22.90 10.35
N SER A 6 -0.27 23.70 10.28
CA SER A 6 0.78 23.56 9.26
C SER A 6 1.59 22.26 9.41
N LEU A 7 1.80 21.77 10.63
CA LEU A 7 2.47 20.49 10.89
C LEU A 7 1.60 19.28 10.47
N LEU A 8 0.28 19.35 10.68
CA LEU A 8 -0.67 18.32 10.24
C LEU A 8 -0.70 18.15 8.71
N TYR A 9 -0.60 19.24 7.93
CA TYR A 9 -0.58 19.15 6.47
C TYR A 9 0.67 18.43 5.92
N GLY A 10 1.84 18.66 6.52
CA GLY A 10 3.07 17.96 6.13
C GLY A 10 3.05 16.48 6.50
N LEU A 11 2.50 16.15 7.68
CA LEU A 11 2.37 14.78 8.16
C LEU A 11 1.27 14.00 7.42
N TYR A 12 0.22 14.66 6.94
CA TYR A 12 -0.87 14.02 6.21
C TYR A 12 -0.41 13.36 4.91
N SER A 13 0.42 14.05 4.12
CA SER A 13 0.98 13.47 2.89
C SER A 13 1.86 12.25 3.18
N TYR A 14 2.58 12.26 4.31
CA TYR A 14 3.42 11.15 4.75
C TYR A 14 2.57 9.94 5.20
N THR A 15 1.57 10.17 6.07
CA THR A 15 0.69 9.09 6.54
C THR A 15 -0.20 8.53 5.43
N TYR A 16 -0.61 9.37 4.47
CA TYR A 16 -1.31 8.92 3.27
C TYR A 16 -0.43 7.99 2.41
N SER A 17 0.81 8.42 2.12
CA SER A 17 1.77 7.62 1.35
C SER A 17 2.10 6.30 2.05
N ALA A 18 2.28 6.34 3.38
CA ALA A 18 2.49 5.15 4.19
C ALA A 18 1.27 4.21 4.17
N GLY A 19 0.06 4.75 4.32
CA GLY A 19 -1.19 3.99 4.24
C GLY A 19 -1.40 3.33 2.87
N LEU A 20 -1.13 4.05 1.79
CA LEU A 20 -1.19 3.51 0.42
C LEU A 20 -0.17 2.39 0.21
N THR A 21 1.05 2.55 0.72
CA THR A 21 2.11 1.55 0.67
C THR A 21 1.67 0.26 1.39
N ILE A 22 1.21 0.37 2.64
CA ILE A 22 0.73 -0.78 3.43
C ILE A 22 -0.45 -1.45 2.72
N GLY A 23 -1.45 -0.66 2.29
CA GLY A 23 -2.64 -1.19 1.62
C GLY A 23 -2.33 -1.92 0.32
N THR A 24 -1.38 -1.42 -0.47
CA THR A 24 -0.95 -2.06 -1.71
C THR A 24 -0.28 -3.41 -1.43
N VAL A 25 0.66 -3.46 -0.49
CA VAL A 25 1.36 -4.70 -0.12
C VAL A 25 0.40 -5.71 0.48
N VAL A 26 -0.49 -5.31 1.39
CA VAL A 26 -1.51 -6.20 1.99
C VAL A 26 -2.46 -6.74 0.91
N SER A 27 -2.90 -5.91 -0.04
CA SER A 27 -3.75 -6.35 -1.15
C SER A 27 -3.08 -7.44 -1.99
N GLN A 28 -1.80 -7.25 -2.34
CA GLN A 28 -1.02 -8.27 -3.05
C GLN A 28 -0.86 -9.55 -2.22
N LYS A 29 -0.57 -9.43 -0.92
CA LYS A 29 -0.51 -10.59 -0.01
C LYS A 29 -1.82 -11.35 0.01
N ILE A 30 -2.96 -10.68 0.13
CA ILE A 30 -4.28 -11.33 0.10
C ILE A 30 -4.48 -12.07 -1.24
N LYS A 31 -4.09 -11.45 -2.36
CA LYS A 31 -4.24 -12.05 -3.69
C LYS A 31 -3.34 -13.28 -3.90
N ASN A 32 -2.13 -13.28 -3.32
CA ASN A 32 -1.11 -14.31 -3.55
C ASN A 32 -1.06 -15.40 -2.47
N GLU A 33 -1.25 -15.03 -1.20
CA GLU A 33 -1.14 -15.91 -0.03
C GLU A 33 -2.51 -16.41 0.44
N GLY A 34 -3.60 -15.70 0.11
CA GLY A 34 -4.96 -16.11 0.44
C GLY A 34 -5.30 -15.95 1.93
N GLN A 35 -5.91 -16.98 2.52
CA GLN A 35 -6.50 -16.93 3.87
C GLN A 35 -5.56 -16.43 4.98
N PRO A 36 -4.27 -16.83 5.04
CA PRO A 36 -3.36 -16.33 6.07
C PRO A 36 -3.20 -14.80 6.07
N ALA A 37 -3.15 -14.17 4.90
CA ALA A 37 -3.06 -12.71 4.78
C ALA A 37 -4.39 -12.02 5.14
N VAL A 38 -5.52 -12.67 4.85
CA VAL A 38 -6.84 -12.20 5.28
C VAL A 38 -6.96 -12.22 6.80
N ASP A 39 -6.53 -13.31 7.45
CA ASP A 39 -6.59 -13.44 8.91
C ASP A 39 -5.70 -12.40 9.60
N ALA A 40 -4.49 -12.19 9.10
CA ALA A 40 -3.58 -11.14 9.56
C ALA A 40 -4.22 -9.76 9.45
N TRP A 41 -4.83 -9.44 8.30
CA TRP A 41 -5.52 -8.16 8.10
C TRP A 41 -6.72 -7.98 9.04
N LEU A 42 -7.52 -9.04 9.26
CA LEU A 42 -8.62 -9.01 10.22
C LEU A 42 -8.13 -8.80 11.66
N GLU A 43 -6.97 -9.35 12.02
CA GLU A 43 -6.33 -9.07 13.31
C GLU A 43 -5.93 -7.60 13.42
N THR A 44 -5.28 -7.04 12.40
CA THR A 44 -4.93 -5.61 12.33
C THR A 44 -6.17 -4.73 12.58
N LEU A 45 -7.27 -5.00 11.88
CA LEU A 45 -8.52 -4.25 12.02
C LEU A 45 -9.11 -4.34 13.44
N LYS A 46 -9.04 -5.52 14.07
CA LYS A 46 -9.50 -5.71 15.46
C LYS A 46 -8.66 -4.93 16.47
N LYS A 47 -7.36 -4.75 16.22
CA LYS A 47 -6.47 -3.98 17.09
C LYS A 47 -6.72 -2.47 16.99
N GLY A 48 -7.14 -1.97 15.83
CA GLY A 48 -7.46 -0.56 15.64
C GLY A 48 -6.34 0.36 16.15
N GLY A 49 -6.70 1.37 16.96
CA GLY A 49 -5.73 2.29 17.56
C GLY A 49 -5.13 1.87 18.90
N SER A 50 -5.28 0.60 19.32
CA SER A 50 -4.80 0.13 20.62
C SER A 50 -3.29 -0.17 20.67
N VAL A 51 -2.63 -0.21 19.51
CA VAL A 51 -1.19 -0.49 19.35
C VAL A 51 -0.52 0.60 18.53
N SER A 52 0.81 0.63 18.55
CA SER A 52 1.57 1.61 17.75
C SER A 52 1.39 1.39 16.24
N PRO A 53 1.54 2.42 15.38
CA PRO A 53 1.43 2.25 13.92
C PRO A 53 2.40 1.22 13.33
N VAL A 54 3.63 1.13 13.88
CA VAL A 54 4.64 0.16 13.45
C VAL A 54 4.21 -1.26 13.81
N GLU A 55 3.72 -1.47 15.03
CA GLU A 55 3.20 -2.77 15.46
C GLU A 55 1.96 -3.16 14.66
N LEU A 56 1.07 -2.21 14.38
CA LEU A 56 -0.13 -2.42 13.58
C LEU A 56 0.21 -2.90 12.15
N ALA A 57 1.20 -2.26 11.51
CA ALA A 57 1.68 -2.66 10.20
C ALA A 57 2.36 -4.04 10.22
N ASN A 58 3.14 -4.34 11.27
CA ASN A 58 3.75 -5.65 11.44
C ASN A 58 2.71 -6.77 11.60
N ILE A 59 1.61 -6.54 12.32
CA ILE A 59 0.49 -7.48 12.42
C ILE A 59 -0.13 -7.73 11.03
N ALA A 60 -0.21 -6.69 10.19
CA ALA A 60 -0.66 -6.83 8.80
C ALA A 60 0.36 -7.54 7.89
N GLY A 61 1.51 -7.97 8.44
CA GLY A 61 2.59 -8.60 7.71
C GLY A 61 3.44 -7.63 6.88
N VAL A 62 3.47 -6.34 7.24
CA VAL A 62 4.21 -5.29 6.53
C VAL A 62 5.19 -4.59 7.48
N ASP A 63 6.49 -4.83 7.28
CA ASP A 63 7.54 -4.15 8.05
C ASP A 63 7.90 -2.80 7.43
N ILE A 64 7.22 -1.75 7.91
CA ILE A 64 7.43 -0.36 7.50
C ILE A 64 8.69 0.30 8.07
N THR A 65 9.50 -0.42 8.87
CA THR A 65 10.81 0.07 9.31
C THR A 65 11.89 -0.13 8.24
N THR A 66 11.55 -0.89 7.19
CA THR A 66 12.41 -1.14 6.04
C THR A 66 11.93 -0.38 4.81
N GLU A 67 12.79 -0.22 3.82
CA GLU A 67 12.43 0.36 2.52
C GLU A 67 11.62 -0.59 1.62
N GLN A 68 11.51 -1.87 2.00
CA GLN A 68 10.99 -2.89 1.09
C GLN A 68 9.50 -2.73 0.76
N PRO A 69 8.59 -2.36 1.69
CA PRO A 69 7.20 -2.12 1.34
C PRO A 69 7.03 -1.01 0.30
N LEU A 70 7.83 0.05 0.42
CA LEU A 70 7.81 1.17 -0.52
C LEU A 70 8.30 0.72 -1.90
N LYS A 71 9.43 0.02 -1.97
CA LYS A 71 9.96 -0.54 -3.23
C LYS A 71 8.97 -1.47 -3.91
N SER A 72 8.31 -2.34 -3.14
CA SER A 72 7.28 -3.26 -3.66
C SER A 72 6.07 -2.53 -4.23
N THR A 73 5.66 -1.43 -3.57
CA THR A 73 4.56 -0.59 -4.04
C THR A 73 4.91 0.12 -5.34
N ILE A 74 6.12 0.71 -5.42
CA ILE A 74 6.61 1.36 -6.64
C ILE A 74 6.69 0.36 -7.79
N GLN A 75 7.24 -0.83 -7.56
CA GLN A 75 7.32 -1.87 -8.58
C GLN A 75 5.94 -2.25 -9.11
N TYR A 76 4.98 -2.49 -8.22
CA TYR A 76 3.63 -2.82 -8.62
C TYR A 76 2.95 -1.74 -9.47
N ILE A 77 3.16 -0.47 -9.13
CA ILE A 77 2.65 0.64 -9.94
C ILE A 77 3.34 0.66 -11.31
N SER A 78 4.65 0.40 -11.38
CA SER A 78 5.37 0.25 -12.64
C SER A 78 4.77 -0.85 -13.52
N ASP A 79 4.54 -2.02 -12.94
CA ASP A 79 3.97 -3.17 -13.66
C ASP A 79 2.57 -2.85 -14.21
N LEU A 80 1.76 -2.09 -13.46
CA LEU A 80 0.44 -1.64 -13.91
C LEU A 80 0.53 -0.65 -15.07
N VAL A 81 1.51 0.25 -15.06
CA VAL A 81 1.74 1.18 -16.18
C VAL A 81 2.15 0.40 -17.42
N ASP A 82 3.10 -0.52 -17.29
CA ASP A 82 3.55 -1.39 -18.38
C ASP A 82 2.38 -2.22 -18.96
N GLU A 83 1.48 -2.72 -18.10
CA GLU A 83 0.26 -3.43 -18.52
C GLU A 83 -0.68 -2.53 -19.33
N VAL A 84 -0.89 -1.29 -18.89
CA VAL A 84 -1.73 -0.30 -19.61
C VAL A 84 -1.14 0.06 -20.97
N GLU A 85 0.18 0.29 -21.05
CA GLU A 85 0.87 0.56 -22.31
C GLU A 85 0.68 -0.59 -23.29
N LYS A 86 0.95 -1.82 -22.84
CA LYS A 86 0.79 -3.02 -23.67
C LYS A 86 -0.64 -3.20 -24.18
N LEU A 87 -1.64 -3.05 -23.30
CA LEU A 87 -3.05 -3.18 -23.69
C LEU A 87 -3.48 -2.10 -24.70
N THR A 88 -2.90 -0.90 -24.60
CA THR A 88 -3.16 0.19 -25.54
C THR A 88 -2.60 -0.15 -26.93
N ASP A 89 -1.36 -0.63 -27.01
CA ASP A 89 -0.73 -1.06 -28.26
C ASP A 89 -1.51 -2.20 -28.94
N GLU A 90 -1.99 -3.18 -28.15
CA GLU A 90 -2.82 -4.29 -28.67
C GLU A 90 -4.13 -3.78 -29.30
N ILE A 91 -4.79 -2.80 -28.68
CA ILE A 91 -6.01 -2.18 -29.20
C ILE A 91 -5.73 -1.40 -30.49
N GLU A 92 -4.63 -0.65 -30.55
CA GLU A 92 -4.26 0.10 -31.75
C GLU A 92 -3.91 -0.82 -32.93
N GLN A 93 -3.21 -1.93 -32.67
CA GLN A 93 -2.89 -2.93 -33.69
C GLN A 93 -4.14 -3.66 -34.20
N ALA A 94 -5.11 -3.96 -33.32
CA ALA A 94 -6.35 -4.64 -33.70
C ALA A 94 -7.32 -3.76 -34.53
N ASN A 95 -7.14 -2.44 -34.49
CA ASN A 95 -7.98 -1.47 -35.21
C ASN A 95 -7.38 -0.99 -36.55
N ASN A 96 -6.20 -1.49 -36.92
CA ASN A 96 -5.53 -1.23 -38.20
C ASN A 96 -5.57 -2.46 -39.12
#